data_AF-A0AAW8KBJ0-F1
#
_entry.id   AF-A0AAW8KBJ0-F1
#
_cell.length_a   1.000
_cell.length_b   1.000
_cell.length_c   1.000
_cell.angle_alpha   90.00
_cell.angle_beta   90.00
_cell.angle_gamma   90.00
#
_symmetry.space_group_name_H-M   'P 1'
#
loop_
_entity.id
_entity.type
_entity.pdbx_description
1 polymer ?
#
loop_
_entity_poly.entity_id
_entity_poly.type
_entity_poly.pdbx_seq_one_letter_code
_entity_poly.pdbx_strand_id
1 'polypeptide(L)' 'MNAQLNNLDNTLFYAGDMKDILNREFIEKHGTPDVIITDPPRAGMHTDVIDTILFASPQRIVYVSCNPATQARDLQ' A
#
# COMPACT_ATOMS: atom_id res chain seq x y z
N MET A 1 7.11 -8.68 -16.51
CA MET A 1 7.03 -10.06 -17.05
C MET A 1 5.72 -10.74 -16.67
N ASN A 2 5.39 -10.91 -15.38
CA ASN A 2 4.17 -11.64 -14.98
C ASN A 2 2.87 -11.06 -15.56
N ALA A 3 2.64 -9.74 -15.49
CA ALA A 3 1.45 -9.11 -16.06
C ALA A 3 1.32 -9.33 -17.58
N GLN A 4 2.42 -9.16 -18.32
CA GLN A 4 2.46 -9.38 -19.77
C GLN A 4 2.12 -10.82 -20.15
N LEU A 5 2.67 -11.80 -19.42
CA LEU A 5 2.38 -13.23 -19.66
C LEU A 5 0.90 -13.57 -19.41
N ASN A 6 0.20 -12.76 -18.61
CA ASN A 6 -1.22 -12.91 -18.31
C ASN A 6 -2.12 -11.93 -19.10
N ASN A 7 -1.58 -11.21 -20.09
CA ASN A 7 -2.29 -10.20 -20.87
C ASN A 7 -2.98 -9.12 -20.02
N LEU A 8 -2.36 -8.71 -18.92
CA LEU A 8 -2.84 -7.61 -18.07
C LEU A 8 -2.21 -6.30 -18.52
N ASP A 9 -3.03 -5.39 -19.05
CA ASP A 9 -2.66 -4.03 -19.49
C ASP A 9 -3.08 -2.94 -18.48
N ASN A 10 -3.95 -3.28 -17.53
CA ASN A 10 -4.50 -2.40 -16.51
C ASN A 10 -3.70 -2.39 -15.19
N THR A 11 -2.42 -2.74 -15.24
CA THR A 11 -1.55 -2.83 -14.04
C THR A 11 -0.27 -2.02 -14.23
N LEU A 12 0.10 -1.26 -13.20
CA LEU A 12 1.34 -0.50 -13.14
C LEU A 12 2.19 -0.99 -11.97
N PHE A 13 3.51 -1.08 -12.18
CA PHE A 13 4.46 -1.56 -11.19
C PHE A 13 5.54 -0.50 -10.95
N TYR A 14 5.84 -0.27 -9.67
CA TYR A 14 6.84 0.69 -9.23
C TYR A 14 7.85 -0.02 -8.33
N ALA A 15 9.14 0.24 -8.54
CA ALA A 15 10.21 -0.34 -7.75
C ALA A 15 10.91 0.77 -6.95
N GLY A 16 10.98 0.58 -5.64
CA GLY A 16 11.59 1.53 -4.71
C GLY A 16 11.23 1.18 -3.27
N ASP A 17 11.71 1.99 -2.32
CA ASP A 17 11.27 1.90 -0.93
C ASP A 17 9.82 2.39 -0.82
N MET A 18 9.00 1.66 -0.06
CA MET A 18 7.57 1.94 0.06
C MET A 18 7.30 3.35 0.59
N LYS A 19 8.12 3.83 1.54
CA LYS A 19 7.95 5.17 2.13
C LYS A 19 8.26 6.28 1.12
N ASP A 20 9.16 6.01 0.17
CA ASP A 20 9.59 7.00 -0.83
C ASP A 20 8.65 6.99 -2.04
N ILE A 21 8.07 5.83 -2.37
CA ILE A 21 7.16 5.66 -3.51
C ILE A 21 5.72 6.04 -3.16
N LEU A 22 5.16 5.53 -2.07
CA LEU A 22 3.79 5.86 -1.65
C LEU A 22 3.82 7.07 -0.74
N ASN A 23 3.84 8.23 -1.40
CA ASN A 23 3.79 9.52 -0.77
C ASN A 23 2.63 10.34 -1.36
N ARG A 24 2.49 11.59 -0.91
CA ARG A 24 1.43 12.47 -1.37
C ARG A 24 1.47 12.76 -2.87
N GLU A 25 2.64 12.97 -3.44
CA GLU A 25 2.80 13.21 -4.89
C GLU A 25 2.31 12.02 -5.70
N PHE A 26 2.56 10.79 -5.23
CA PHE A 26 2.07 9.58 -5.86
C PHE A 26 0.53 9.55 -5.89
N ILE A 27 -0.12 9.87 -4.78
CA ILE A 27 -1.59 9.92 -4.69
C ILE A 27 -2.15 11.03 -5.58
N GLU A 28 -1.53 12.22 -5.61
CA GLU A 28 -1.98 13.32 -6.46
C GLU A 28 -1.84 13.00 -7.96
N LYS A 29 -0.79 12.25 -8.32
CA LYS A 29 -0.54 11.83 -9.71
C LYS A 29 -1.46 10.68 -10.17
N HIS A 30 -1.74 9.72 -9.29
CA HIS A 30 -2.44 8.49 -9.63
C HIS A 30 -3.90 8.44 -9.17
N GLY A 31 -4.33 9.42 -8.37
CA GLY A 31 -5.65 9.49 -7.78
C GLY A 31 -5.74 8.75 -6.44
N THR A 32 -6.86 8.94 -5.75
CA THR A 32 -7.16 8.25 -4.49
C THR A 32 -7.72 6.85 -4.77
N PRO A 33 -7.14 5.79 -4.20
CA PRO A 33 -7.62 4.44 -4.39
C PRO A 33 -8.92 4.19 -3.62
N ASP A 34 -9.87 3.44 -4.21
CA ASP A 34 -11.04 2.96 -3.48
C ASP A 34 -10.69 1.85 -2.48
N VAL A 35 -9.70 1.01 -2.83
CA VAL A 35 -9.28 -0.15 -2.04
C VAL A 35 -7.75 -0.21 -1.99
N ILE A 36 -7.20 -0.45 -0.80
CA ILE A 36 -5.78 -0.76 -0.58
C ILE A 36 -5.65 -2.20 -0.05
N ILE A 37 -4.74 -2.97 -0.63
CA ILE A 37 -4.33 -4.29 -0.14
C ILE A 37 -2.88 -4.17 0.30
N THR A 38 -2.59 -4.52 1.54
CA THR A 38 -1.23 -4.44 2.12
C THR A 38 -0.85 -5.76 2.77
N ASP A 39 0.39 -6.19 2.51
CA ASP A 39 1.04 -7.37 3.10
C ASP A 39 2.44 -6.95 3.61
N PRO A 40 2.50 -6.22 4.75
CA PRO A 40 3.76 -5.70 5.26
C PRO A 40 4.65 -6.79 5.86
N PRO A 41 5.96 -6.54 5.99
CA PRO A 41 6.87 -7.48 6.64
C PRO A 41 6.47 -7.71 8.11
N ARG A 42 7.07 -8.73 8.76
CA ARG A 42 6.80 -9.06 10.19
C ARG A 42 6.92 -7.90 11.17
N ALA A 43 7.68 -6.86 10.81
CA ALA A 43 7.87 -5.64 11.60
C ALA A 43 6.67 -4.67 11.53
N GLY A 44 5.71 -4.89 10.62
CA GLY A 44 4.59 -4.00 10.30
C GLY A 44 4.96 -2.93 9.27
N MET A 45 4.10 -1.93 9.13
CA MET A 45 4.29 -0.79 8.23
C MET A 45 5.14 0.32 8.86
N HIS A 46 5.81 1.10 8.01
CA HIS A 46 6.44 2.35 8.42
C HIS A 46 5.36 3.42 8.66
N THR A 47 5.54 4.29 9.65
CA THR A 47 4.55 5.33 10.00
C THR A 47 4.18 6.21 8.81
N ASP A 48 5.17 6.69 8.04
CA ASP A 48 4.93 7.49 6.83
C ASP A 48 4.00 6.82 5.79
N VAL A 49 4.05 5.48 5.70
CA VAL A 49 3.16 4.71 4.82
C VAL A 49 1.74 4.70 5.36
N ILE A 50 1.57 4.54 6.68
CA ILE A 50 0.27 4.60 7.35
C ILE A 50 -0.35 5.99 7.15
N ASP A 51 0.42 7.06 7.39
CA ASP A 51 -0.04 8.45 7.23
C ASP A 51 -0.50 8.74 5.79
N THR A 52 0.24 8.22 4.80
CA THR A 52 -0.14 8.38 3.39
C THR A 52 -1.41 7.60 3.05
N ILE A 53 -1.59 6.39 3.59
CA ILE A 53 -2.81 5.61 3.43
C ILE A 53 -4.02 6.34 4.06
N LEU A 54 -3.85 6.94 5.24
CA LEU A 54 -4.89 7.73 5.90
C LEU A 54 -5.24 8.99 5.09
N PHE A 55 -4.23 9.69 4.55
CA PHE A 55 -4.43 10.83 3.65
C PHE A 55 -5.22 10.44 2.39
N ALA A 56 -4.89 9.29 1.80
CA ALA A 56 -5.57 8.78 0.61
C ALA A 56 -7.03 8.37 0.88
N SER A 57 -7.40 8.13 2.15
CA SER A 57 -8.75 7.82 2.64
C SER A 57 -9.51 6.80 1.78
N PRO A 58 -8.94 5.59 1.55
CA PRO A 58 -9.63 4.56 0.78
C PRO A 58 -10.89 4.10 1.50
N GLN A 59 -11.90 3.66 0.73
CA GLN A 59 -13.13 3.11 1.29
C GLN A 59 -12.91 1.77 2.00
N ARG A 60 -11.87 1.02 1.59
CA ARG A 60 -11.53 -0.29 2.18
C ARG A 60 -10.03 -0.53 2.23
N ILE A 61 -9.58 -1.08 3.34
CA ILE A 61 -8.21 -1.58 3.51
C ILE A 61 -8.28 -3.07 3.83
N VAL A 62 -7.55 -3.89 3.06
CA VAL A 62 -7.33 -5.31 3.32
C VAL A 62 -5.90 -5.47 3.81
N TYR A 63 -5.73 -5.72 5.11
CA TYR A 63 -4.42 -5.90 5.74
C TYR A 63 -4.17 -7.39 5.98
N VAL A 64 -3.21 -7.97 5.26
CA VAL A 64 -2.73 -9.33 5.47
C VAL A 64 -1.57 -9.30 6.45
N SER A 65 -1.66 -10.03 7.56
CA SER A 65 -0.61 -10.02 8.58
C SER A 65 -0.21 -11.42 9.00
N CYS A 66 1.11 -11.63 9.11
CA CYS A 66 1.70 -12.80 9.77
C CYS A 66 2.10 -12.52 11.23
N ASN A 67 1.89 -11.29 11.74
CA ASN A 67 2.17 -10.89 13.11
C ASN A 67 1.04 -10.00 13.67
N PRO A 68 0.11 -10.56 14.46
CA PRO A 68 -1.01 -9.82 15.00
C PRO A 68 -0.62 -8.63 15.90
N ALA A 69 0.53 -8.70 16.58
CA ALA A 69 0.96 -7.65 17.50
C ALA A 69 1.36 -6.37 16.75
N THR A 70 2.12 -6.49 15.66
CA THR A 70 2.49 -5.33 14.83
C THR A 70 1.30 -4.82 14.03
N GLN A 71 0.39 -5.69 13.61
CA GLN A 71 -0.87 -5.25 13.00
C GLN A 71 -1.71 -4.42 13.97
N ALA A 72 -1.87 -4.87 15.23
CA ALA A 72 -2.61 -4.12 16.23
C ALA A 72 -2.01 -2.74 16.48
N ARG A 73 -0.67 -2.62 16.51
CA ARG A 73 0.03 -1.33 16.61
C ARG A 73 -0.26 -0.43 15.41
N ASP A 74 -0.25 -0.97 14.19
CA ASP A 74 -0.46 -0.19 12.97
C ASP A 74 -1.91 0.30 12.80
N LEU A 75 -2.86 -0.29 13.55
CA LEU A 75 -4.29 0.04 13.52
C LEU A 75 -4.73 0.95 14.69
N GLN A 76 -3.82 1.32 15.59
CA GLN A 76 -4.09 2.24 16.71
C GLN A 76 -4.09 3.70 16.22
#